data_AF-A0A521DNV4-F1
#
_entry.id   AF-A0A521DNV4-F1
#
_cell.length_a   1.000
_cell.length_b   1.000
_cell.length_c   1.000
_cell.angle_alpha   90.00
_cell.angle_beta   90.00
_cell.angle_gamma   90.00
#
_symmetry.space_group_name_H-M   'P 1'
#
loop_
_entity.id
_entity.type
_entity.pdbx_description
1 polymer ?
#
loop_
_entity_poly.entity_id
_entity_poly.type
_entity_poly.pdbx_seq_one_letter_code
_entity_poly.pdbx_strand_id
1 'polypeptide(L)'
;MVSESPISPGIDFTETNRTHACEQQLDVFLTDPSPETFRALWNANTLASYWAPSAAVLLGPDSAIDSLYDVFAEMTDADAFDPTWLDRLAGSDPGWGIHELYARLQGGAHPIPTLEAQTVLRSLGYDNVGTPDVVVTAISEFAEDYESVVGHASVGTSYEVPLYAEIDEFFKLVQTADRDTINAQLTGPHAALFRPLIGHRVHTSSADPIEWDGVDALIESHVDARDSGAYDDLETAHWGGTHIESWKWQFAEYFEDVIRAQFDLTELTPTEIPQFFAAIEEPDAEFDAVSNVPAKMMGGQFLRLTWQDIVAHCHENSEDAAAVLSDLYNEDLPIVDRLNEFYEFFHHLTTRADNARGPGSLLRAATALLMYAYPDRHITFQYRRMDHFFAAYSTLDGLDTGFNARQYHEVAVACRELMRKIDARAGDASMIDVQTLIYIADDA
;
A
#
# COMPACT_ATOMS: atom_id res chain seq x y z
N MET A 1 -28.22 -6.05 26.44
CA MET A 1 -28.15 -4.92 25.49
C MET A 1 -26.67 -4.64 25.31
N VAL A 2 -26.14 -4.93 24.14
CA VAL A 2 -24.78 -4.48 23.80
C VAL A 2 -24.87 -2.97 23.67
N SER A 3 -24.04 -2.24 24.40
CA SER A 3 -23.95 -0.78 24.29
C SER A 3 -23.46 -0.44 22.89
N GLU A 4 -24.33 0.15 22.06
CA GLU A 4 -23.94 0.71 20.76
C GLU A 4 -23.06 1.95 21.02
N SER A 5 -21.79 1.88 20.65
CA SER A 5 -20.86 3.01 20.74
C SER A 5 -20.97 3.83 19.45
N PRO A 6 -21.13 5.16 19.51
CA PRO A 6 -21.12 6.02 18.32
C PRO A 6 -19.73 6.15 17.68
N ILE A 7 -18.69 5.60 18.33
CA ILE A 7 -17.30 5.64 17.88
C ILE A 7 -16.80 4.21 17.69
N SER A 8 -16.10 3.97 16.58
CA SER A 8 -15.32 2.77 16.27
C SER A 8 -13.96 3.20 15.70
N PRO A 9 -12.91 2.35 15.70
CA PRO A 9 -11.65 2.73 15.04
C PRO A 9 -11.90 3.11 13.57
N GLY A 10 -11.51 4.34 13.18
CA GLY A 10 -11.72 4.89 11.84
C GLY A 10 -13.12 5.45 11.56
N ILE A 11 -14.06 5.41 12.53
CA ILE A 11 -15.45 5.89 12.38
C ILE A 11 -15.86 6.73 13.58
N ASP A 12 -16.39 7.93 13.32
CA ASP A 12 -16.98 8.79 14.36
C ASP A 12 -18.36 9.30 13.94
N PHE A 13 -19.42 8.86 14.63
CA PHE A 13 -20.78 9.36 14.44
C PHE A 13 -21.21 10.37 15.52
N THR A 14 -20.28 10.88 16.32
CA THR A 14 -20.58 11.87 17.36
C THR A 14 -20.45 13.30 16.83
N GLU A 15 -20.72 14.28 17.71
CA GLU A 15 -20.46 15.71 17.45
C GLU A 15 -18.98 16.04 17.16
N THR A 16 -18.06 15.07 17.31
CA THR A 16 -16.63 15.26 16.96
C THR A 16 -16.29 14.82 15.54
N ASN A 17 -17.26 14.34 14.76
CA ASN A 17 -17.04 14.00 13.35
C ASN A 17 -16.72 15.24 12.51
N ARG A 18 -16.11 15.05 11.33
CA ARG A 18 -15.57 16.17 10.53
C ARG A 18 -16.63 17.19 10.14
N THR A 19 -17.85 16.74 9.84
CA THR A 19 -18.95 17.62 9.44
C THR A 19 -19.39 18.53 10.59
N HIS A 20 -19.68 17.97 11.78
CA HIS A 20 -20.05 18.77 12.95
C HIS A 20 -18.88 19.65 13.43
N ALA A 21 -17.65 19.15 13.38
CA ALA A 21 -16.47 19.94 13.70
C ALA A 21 -16.32 21.13 12.74
N CYS A 22 -16.56 20.93 11.44
CA CYS A 22 -16.55 21.99 10.44
C CYS A 22 -17.60 23.07 10.73
N GLU A 23 -18.85 22.67 11.03
CA GLU A 23 -19.93 23.60 11.40
C GLU A 23 -19.58 24.42 12.65
N GLN A 24 -19.12 23.76 13.72
CA GLN A 24 -18.75 24.43 14.96
C GLN A 24 -17.58 25.40 14.79
N GLN A 25 -16.54 25.01 14.05
CA GLN A 25 -15.39 25.88 13.82
C GLN A 25 -15.73 27.03 12.86
N LEU A 26 -16.68 26.83 11.94
CA LEU A 26 -17.17 27.93 11.11
C LEU A 26 -17.92 28.94 11.95
N ASP A 27 -18.82 28.52 12.84
CA ASP A 27 -19.54 29.42 13.73
C ASP A 27 -18.58 30.26 14.59
N VAL A 28 -17.49 29.65 15.07
CA VAL A 28 -16.43 30.34 15.79
C VAL A 28 -15.73 31.37 14.88
N PHE A 29 -15.38 31.00 13.65
CA PHE A 29 -14.78 31.92 12.69
C PHE A 29 -15.71 33.08 12.31
N LEU A 30 -17.00 32.84 12.09
CA LEU A 30 -17.97 33.88 11.77
C LEU A 30 -18.27 34.79 12.97
N THR A 31 -18.13 34.30 14.19
CA THR A 31 -18.31 35.11 15.41
C THR A 31 -17.09 35.99 15.71
N ASP A 32 -15.88 35.47 15.50
CA ASP A 32 -14.60 36.15 15.77
C ASP A 32 -13.62 35.91 14.61
N PRO A 33 -13.79 36.60 13.46
CA PRO A 33 -12.98 36.35 12.27
C PRO A 33 -11.54 36.79 12.50
N SER A 34 -10.64 35.80 12.55
CA SER A 34 -9.21 35.99 12.76
C SER A 34 -8.40 34.91 12.02
N PRO A 35 -7.10 35.13 11.77
CA PRO A 35 -6.23 34.09 11.24
C PRO A 35 -6.20 32.83 12.12
N GLU A 36 -6.34 32.98 13.44
CA GLU A 36 -6.37 31.87 14.39
C GLU A 36 -7.64 31.04 14.24
N THR A 37 -8.82 31.68 14.23
CA THR A 37 -10.11 30.98 14.07
C THR A 37 -10.25 30.37 12.68
N PHE A 38 -9.70 31.02 11.64
CA PHE A 38 -9.62 30.43 10.30
C PHE A 38 -8.75 29.16 10.28
N ARG A 39 -7.56 29.16 10.89
CA ARG A 39 -6.70 27.94 10.95
C ARG A 39 -7.36 26.80 11.73
N ALA A 40 -8.18 27.14 12.73
CA ALA A 40 -8.96 26.15 13.48
C ALA A 40 -10.11 25.55 12.63
N LEU A 41 -10.67 26.32 11.71
CA LEU A 41 -11.62 25.84 10.69
C LEU A 41 -10.93 25.11 9.53
N TRP A 42 -9.73 25.51 9.12
CA TRP A 42 -9.08 25.09 7.88
C TRP A 42 -7.91 24.14 8.13
N ASN A 43 -8.20 22.94 8.65
CA ASN A 43 -7.21 21.90 8.93
C ASN A 43 -7.75 20.48 8.70
N ALA A 44 -6.89 19.48 8.83
CA ALA A 44 -7.20 18.08 8.54
C ALA A 44 -8.31 17.46 9.42
N ASN A 45 -8.62 18.05 10.59
CA ASN A 45 -9.67 17.56 11.48
C ASN A 45 -11.06 18.05 11.07
N THR A 46 -11.16 19.10 10.26
CA THR A 46 -12.43 19.69 9.79
C THR A 46 -12.64 19.50 8.29
N LEU A 47 -11.56 19.53 7.50
CA LEU A 47 -11.56 19.38 6.05
C LEU A 47 -10.48 18.38 5.62
N ALA A 48 -10.87 17.30 4.95
CA ALA A 48 -9.94 16.33 4.37
C ALA A 48 -9.06 16.97 3.27
N SER A 49 -9.63 17.91 2.51
CA SER A 49 -8.98 18.60 1.39
C SER A 49 -8.44 19.99 1.77
N TYR A 50 -8.15 20.24 3.05
CA TYR A 50 -7.72 21.55 3.58
C TYR A 50 -6.47 22.14 2.87
N TRP A 51 -5.66 21.32 2.22
CA TRP A 51 -4.46 21.76 1.52
C TRP A 51 -4.71 22.19 0.06
N ALA A 52 -5.93 22.02 -0.44
CA ALA A 52 -6.31 22.29 -1.82
C ALA A 52 -7.52 23.24 -1.89
N PRO A 53 -7.35 24.56 -2.04
CA PRO A 53 -6.08 25.25 -2.28
C PRO A 53 -5.26 25.41 -0.99
N SER A 54 -3.96 25.65 -1.14
CA SER A 54 -3.05 25.83 -0.01
C SER A 54 -3.57 26.92 0.91
N ALA A 55 -3.63 26.66 2.22
CA ALA A 55 -3.99 27.67 3.21
C ALA A 55 -3.12 28.94 3.10
N ALA A 56 -1.88 28.84 2.60
CA ALA A 56 -1.02 30.00 2.35
C ALA A 56 -1.47 30.87 1.16
N VAL A 57 -2.19 30.28 0.19
CA VAL A 57 -2.81 30.99 -0.92
C VAL A 57 -4.07 31.73 -0.44
N LEU A 58 -4.84 31.10 0.45
CA LEU A 58 -6.01 31.70 1.09
C LEU A 58 -5.63 32.81 2.09
N LEU A 59 -4.52 32.62 2.81
CA LEU A 59 -3.97 33.54 3.82
C LEU A 59 -2.86 34.43 3.25
N GLY A 60 -3.13 35.13 2.15
CA GLY A 60 -2.26 36.20 1.64
C GLY A 60 -2.08 37.36 2.65
N PRO A 61 -2.00 38.64 2.23
CA PRO A 61 -1.92 39.74 3.21
C PRO A 61 -3.11 39.71 4.19
N ASP A 62 -2.90 40.14 5.44
CA ASP A 62 -3.87 40.12 6.56
C ASP A 62 -5.28 40.68 6.21
N SER A 63 -5.41 41.43 5.13
CA SER A 63 -6.68 41.88 4.52
C SER A 63 -7.57 40.76 3.97
N ALA A 64 -7.11 39.50 3.92
CA ALA A 64 -7.89 38.38 3.36
C ALA A 64 -8.98 37.85 4.30
N ILE A 65 -8.88 38.07 5.62
CA ILE A 65 -9.82 37.53 6.61
C ILE A 65 -11.25 38.06 6.42
N ASP A 66 -11.40 39.36 6.14
CA ASP A 66 -12.72 39.95 5.85
C ASP A 66 -13.34 39.34 4.58
N SER A 67 -12.53 39.07 3.56
CA SER A 67 -13.00 38.43 2.32
C SER A 67 -13.39 36.96 2.52
N LEU A 68 -12.65 36.23 3.37
CA LEU A 68 -12.98 34.87 3.78
C LEU A 68 -14.29 34.84 4.58
N TYR A 69 -14.45 35.78 5.52
CA TYR A 69 -15.69 35.96 6.26
C TYR A 69 -16.89 36.17 5.33
N ASP A 70 -16.79 37.13 4.39
CA ASP A 70 -17.88 37.44 3.47
C ASP A 70 -18.27 36.23 2.62
N VAL A 71 -17.29 35.46 2.10
CA VAL A 71 -17.57 34.27 1.29
C VAL A 71 -18.16 33.15 2.13
N PHE A 72 -17.62 32.88 3.32
CA PHE A 72 -18.11 31.78 4.15
C PHE A 72 -19.48 32.07 4.75
N ALA A 73 -19.76 33.32 5.11
CA ALA A 73 -21.09 33.74 5.52
C ALA A 73 -22.12 33.57 4.37
N GLU A 74 -21.72 33.89 3.14
CA GLU A 74 -22.57 33.68 1.95
C GLU A 74 -22.82 32.19 1.69
N MET A 75 -21.82 31.32 1.87
CA MET A 75 -21.97 29.87 1.71
C MET A 75 -22.97 29.27 2.69
N THR A 76 -23.01 29.75 3.95
CA THR A 76 -23.92 29.23 4.99
C THR A 76 -25.40 29.39 4.61
N ASP A 77 -25.74 30.45 3.88
CA ASP A 77 -27.11 30.76 3.49
C ASP A 77 -27.44 30.30 2.04
N ALA A 78 -26.49 29.66 1.34
CA ALA A 78 -26.61 29.35 -0.08
C ALA A 78 -27.26 27.99 -0.36
N ASP A 79 -28.31 27.99 -1.20
CA ASP A 79 -29.01 26.78 -1.67
C ASP A 79 -28.22 25.97 -2.71
N ALA A 80 -27.17 26.55 -3.31
CA ALA A 80 -26.34 25.91 -4.34
C ALA A 80 -24.91 26.44 -4.30
N PHE A 81 -23.95 25.63 -4.77
CA PHE A 81 -22.57 26.04 -4.91
C PHE A 81 -22.42 27.16 -5.96
N ASP A 82 -21.79 28.28 -5.57
CA ASP A 82 -21.47 29.37 -6.50
C ASP A 82 -19.98 29.30 -6.91
N PRO A 83 -19.67 29.04 -8.20
CA PRO A 83 -18.29 28.95 -8.66
C PRO A 83 -17.50 30.27 -8.52
N THR A 84 -18.18 31.41 -8.38
CA THR A 84 -17.51 32.71 -8.16
C THR A 84 -16.79 32.79 -6.81
N TRP A 85 -17.11 31.92 -5.87
CA TRP A 85 -16.36 31.80 -4.61
C TRP A 85 -14.90 31.38 -4.85
N LEU A 86 -14.64 30.54 -5.86
CA LEU A 86 -13.29 30.11 -6.22
C LEU A 86 -12.44 31.28 -6.72
N ASP A 87 -13.03 32.14 -7.55
CA ASP A 87 -12.39 33.35 -8.07
C ASP A 87 -12.05 34.35 -6.96
N ARG A 88 -12.96 34.52 -5.99
CA ARG A 88 -12.81 35.46 -4.86
C ARG A 88 -11.73 35.02 -3.87
N LEU A 89 -11.54 33.72 -3.69
CA LEU A 89 -10.60 33.15 -2.72
C LEU A 89 -9.25 32.76 -3.34
N ALA A 90 -8.98 33.15 -4.59
CA ALA A 90 -7.73 32.88 -5.30
C ALA A 90 -7.35 31.38 -5.34
N GLY A 91 -8.33 30.50 -5.51
CA GLY A 91 -8.10 29.05 -5.54
C GLY A 91 -7.59 28.56 -6.90
N SER A 92 -6.51 27.76 -6.88
CA SER A 92 -6.13 26.95 -8.04
C SER A 92 -7.24 25.94 -8.38
N ASP A 93 -7.63 25.89 -9.64
CA ASP A 93 -8.53 24.88 -10.22
C ASP A 93 -8.07 23.46 -9.80
N PRO A 94 -8.94 22.61 -9.19
CA PRO A 94 -10.40 22.72 -9.02
C PRO A 94 -10.89 23.07 -7.59
N GLY A 95 -10.06 23.61 -6.70
CA GLY A 95 -10.52 24.17 -5.42
C GLY A 95 -11.23 23.20 -4.44
N TRP A 96 -10.77 21.95 -4.33
CA TRP A 96 -11.39 20.86 -3.55
C TRP A 96 -11.92 21.23 -2.16
N GLY A 97 -11.12 21.89 -1.32
CA GLY A 97 -11.46 22.30 0.03
C GLY A 97 -12.61 23.31 0.09
N ILE A 98 -12.81 24.12 -0.95
CA ILE A 98 -13.94 25.06 -1.03
C ILE A 98 -15.24 24.31 -1.36
N HIS A 99 -15.18 23.34 -2.27
CA HIS A 99 -16.31 22.44 -2.55
C HIS A 99 -16.66 21.60 -1.32
N GLU A 100 -15.65 21.05 -0.64
CA GLU A 100 -15.83 20.27 0.59
C GLU A 100 -16.44 21.13 1.70
N LEU A 101 -15.93 22.35 1.93
CA LEU A 101 -16.47 23.26 2.93
C LEU A 101 -17.96 23.48 2.67
N TYR A 102 -18.33 23.93 1.47
CA TYR A 102 -19.74 24.15 1.12
C TYR A 102 -20.61 22.91 1.37
N ALA A 103 -20.17 21.73 0.94
CA ALA A 103 -20.93 20.50 1.12
C ALA A 103 -21.11 20.11 2.60
N ARG A 104 -20.08 20.32 3.44
CA ARG A 104 -20.19 20.09 4.89
C ARG A 104 -21.16 21.06 5.57
N LEU A 105 -21.27 22.31 5.11
CA LEU A 105 -22.23 23.29 5.62
C LEU A 105 -23.69 22.94 5.33
N GLN A 106 -23.93 22.01 4.40
CA GLN A 106 -25.26 21.45 4.16
C GLN A 106 -25.59 20.28 5.12
N GLY A 107 -24.82 20.13 6.21
CA GLY A 107 -25.03 19.12 7.25
C GLY A 107 -24.87 17.67 6.77
N GLY A 108 -24.20 17.44 5.64
CA GLY A 108 -24.10 16.11 5.03
C GLY A 108 -25.42 15.59 4.44
N ALA A 109 -26.38 16.48 4.15
CA ALA A 109 -27.60 16.13 3.39
C ALA A 109 -27.32 15.93 1.89
N HIS A 110 -26.15 16.38 1.41
CA HIS A 110 -25.70 16.27 0.04
C HIS A 110 -24.32 15.58 -0.02
N PRO A 111 -23.93 15.01 -1.18
CA PRO A 111 -22.61 14.40 -1.35
C PRO A 111 -21.46 15.35 -0.98
N ILE A 112 -20.46 14.84 -0.26
CA ILE A 112 -19.31 15.60 0.21
C ILE A 112 -18.09 15.26 -0.66
N PRO A 113 -17.69 16.12 -1.63
CA PRO A 113 -16.58 15.82 -2.52
C PRO A 113 -15.25 16.07 -1.82
N THR A 114 -14.65 15.01 -1.30
CA THR A 114 -13.31 15.04 -0.70
C THR A 114 -12.29 14.35 -1.59
N LEU A 115 -11.00 14.67 -1.41
CA LEU A 115 -9.91 13.92 -2.05
C LEU A 115 -9.82 12.47 -1.54
N GLU A 116 -10.28 12.21 -0.31
CA GLU A 116 -10.44 10.85 0.22
C GLU A 116 -11.53 10.10 -0.58
N ALA A 117 -12.70 10.70 -0.78
CA ALA A 117 -13.78 10.13 -1.59
C ALA A 117 -13.32 9.88 -3.02
N GLN A 118 -12.60 10.82 -3.64
CA GLN A 118 -12.02 10.65 -4.97
C GLN A 118 -11.14 9.40 -5.04
N THR A 119 -10.29 9.19 -4.03
CA THR A 119 -9.35 8.07 -3.98
C THR A 119 -10.08 6.74 -3.82
N VAL A 120 -11.07 6.68 -2.93
CA VAL A 120 -11.87 5.47 -2.71
C VAL A 120 -12.72 5.13 -3.93
N LEU A 121 -13.43 6.10 -4.51
CA LEU A 121 -14.24 5.85 -5.71
C LEU A 121 -13.38 5.32 -6.86
N ARG A 122 -12.17 5.85 -7.04
CA ARG A 122 -11.23 5.32 -8.05
C ARG A 122 -10.83 3.88 -7.75
N SER A 123 -10.58 3.51 -6.49
CA SER A 123 -10.25 2.12 -6.13
C SER A 123 -11.43 1.16 -6.34
N LEU A 124 -12.65 1.68 -6.34
CA LEU A 124 -13.89 0.94 -6.61
C LEU A 124 -14.27 0.91 -8.11
N GLY A 125 -13.43 1.43 -9.02
CA GLY A 125 -13.64 1.36 -10.47
C GLY A 125 -14.38 2.54 -11.09
N TYR A 126 -14.54 3.66 -10.37
CA TYR A 126 -15.08 4.89 -10.95
C TYR A 126 -13.97 5.64 -11.71
N ASP A 127 -13.83 5.36 -13.02
CA ASP A 127 -12.67 5.78 -13.84
C ASP A 127 -12.56 7.30 -14.13
N ASN A 128 -13.62 8.09 -13.87
CA ASN A 128 -13.71 9.50 -14.29
C ASN A 128 -13.80 10.52 -13.14
N VAL A 129 -13.44 10.16 -11.91
CA VAL A 129 -13.52 11.06 -10.73
C VAL A 129 -12.38 12.09 -10.69
N GLY A 130 -12.26 12.95 -11.71
CA GLY A 130 -11.17 13.93 -11.83
C GLY A 130 -11.40 15.27 -11.11
N THR A 131 -12.66 15.64 -10.87
CA THR A 131 -13.08 16.96 -10.38
C THR A 131 -14.15 16.83 -9.28
N PRO A 132 -14.32 17.82 -8.38
CA PRO A 132 -15.32 17.79 -7.32
C PRO A 132 -16.74 17.47 -7.82
N ASP A 133 -17.20 18.09 -8.91
CA ASP A 133 -18.56 17.86 -9.45
C ASP A 133 -18.79 16.43 -9.94
N VAL A 134 -17.76 15.80 -10.51
CA VAL A 134 -17.84 14.40 -10.96
C VAL A 134 -17.77 13.47 -9.76
N VAL A 135 -17.02 13.81 -8.71
CA VAL A 135 -17.05 13.10 -7.44
C VAL A 135 -18.42 13.20 -6.79
N VAL A 136 -19.07 14.37 -6.73
CA VAL A 136 -20.44 14.52 -6.23
C VAL A 136 -21.39 13.54 -6.93
N THR A 137 -21.31 13.47 -8.26
CA THR A 137 -22.12 12.54 -9.06
C THR A 137 -21.82 11.08 -8.71
N ALA A 138 -20.54 10.71 -8.64
CA ALA A 138 -20.11 9.34 -8.32
C ALA A 138 -20.46 8.93 -6.89
N ILE A 139 -20.46 9.86 -5.92
CA ILE A 139 -20.92 9.59 -4.55
C ILE A 139 -22.42 9.32 -4.54
N SER A 140 -23.20 10.07 -5.32
CA SER A 140 -24.65 9.81 -5.44
C SER A 140 -24.93 8.44 -6.03
N GLU A 141 -24.17 8.00 -7.03
CA GLU A 141 -24.27 6.64 -7.59
C GLU A 141 -23.85 5.58 -6.55
N PHE A 142 -22.70 5.79 -5.89
CA PHE A 142 -22.20 4.90 -4.84
C PHE A 142 -23.15 4.76 -3.65
N ALA A 143 -23.93 5.79 -3.33
CA ALA A 143 -24.88 5.75 -2.22
C ALA A 143 -25.92 4.63 -2.40
N GLU A 144 -26.35 4.35 -3.63
CA GLU A 144 -27.28 3.24 -3.90
C GLU A 144 -26.66 1.88 -3.57
N ASP A 145 -25.40 1.67 -3.97
CA ASP A 145 -24.64 0.45 -3.65
C ASP A 145 -24.37 0.33 -2.15
N TYR A 146 -23.99 1.44 -1.52
CA TYR A 146 -23.72 1.53 -0.09
C TYR A 146 -24.96 1.19 0.73
N GLU A 147 -26.12 1.75 0.41
CA GLU A 147 -27.38 1.40 1.07
C GLU A 147 -27.76 -0.06 0.83
N SER A 148 -27.51 -0.61 -0.36
CA SER A 148 -27.78 -2.02 -0.66
C SER A 148 -26.91 -2.99 0.16
N VAL A 149 -25.67 -2.60 0.50
CA VAL A 149 -24.70 -3.49 1.16
C VAL A 149 -24.65 -3.25 2.67
N VAL A 150 -24.60 -1.98 3.09
CA VAL A 150 -24.42 -1.56 4.49
C VAL A 150 -25.77 -1.20 5.13
N GLY A 151 -26.69 -0.59 4.39
CA GLY A 151 -28.05 -0.29 4.87
C GLY A 151 -28.19 0.94 5.77
N HIS A 152 -27.30 1.94 5.64
CA HIS A 152 -27.23 3.15 6.49
C HIS A 152 -27.03 2.78 7.97
N ALA A 153 -25.80 2.45 8.34
CA ALA A 153 -25.44 1.79 9.60
C ALA A 153 -25.87 2.55 10.86
N SER A 154 -25.96 3.88 10.81
CA SER A 154 -26.38 4.73 11.92
C SER A 154 -27.89 4.94 12.03
N VAL A 155 -28.69 4.49 11.04
CA VAL A 155 -30.14 4.71 11.00
C VAL A 155 -30.85 4.05 12.19
N GLY A 156 -31.73 4.80 12.86
CA GLY A 156 -32.48 4.32 14.03
C GLY A 156 -31.67 4.21 15.32
N THR A 157 -30.42 4.66 15.33
CA THR A 157 -29.56 4.73 16.54
C THR A 157 -29.70 6.09 17.22
N SER A 158 -29.13 6.25 18.43
CA SER A 158 -29.12 7.56 19.11
C SER A 158 -28.06 8.53 18.56
N TYR A 159 -27.31 8.11 17.55
CA TYR A 159 -26.23 8.85 16.89
C TYR A 159 -26.41 8.81 15.36
N GLU A 160 -27.67 8.74 14.91
CA GLU A 160 -28.02 8.79 13.50
C GLU A 160 -27.46 10.06 12.85
N VAL A 161 -26.66 9.89 11.79
CA VAL A 161 -26.14 10.97 10.97
C VAL A 161 -26.74 10.88 9.56
N PRO A 162 -26.80 12.00 8.80
CA PRO A 162 -27.22 11.97 7.41
C PRO A 162 -26.39 11.00 6.55
N LEU A 163 -27.03 10.39 5.55
CA LEU A 163 -26.42 9.31 4.75
C LEU A 163 -25.06 9.69 4.15
N TYR A 164 -24.93 10.88 3.56
CA TYR A 164 -23.67 11.29 2.93
C TYR A 164 -22.58 11.63 3.96
N ALA A 165 -22.93 12.03 5.18
CA ALA A 165 -21.97 12.14 6.28
C ALA A 165 -21.48 10.76 6.73
N GLU A 166 -22.37 9.76 6.77
CA GLU A 166 -21.96 8.37 7.04
C GLU A 166 -21.04 7.82 5.94
N ILE A 167 -21.37 8.08 4.68
CA ILE A 167 -20.54 7.67 3.53
C ILE A 167 -19.16 8.35 3.58
N ASP A 168 -19.06 9.62 3.99
CA ASP A 168 -17.77 10.30 4.20
C ASP A 168 -16.93 9.61 5.30
N GLU A 169 -17.55 9.25 6.42
CA GLU A 169 -16.88 8.46 7.47
C GLU A 169 -16.52 7.05 6.97
N PHE A 170 -17.32 6.44 6.09
CA PHE A 170 -16.96 5.18 5.43
C PHE A 170 -15.76 5.32 4.50
N PHE A 171 -15.67 6.39 3.69
CA PHE A 171 -14.50 6.64 2.86
C PHE A 171 -13.23 6.89 3.69
N LYS A 172 -13.36 7.64 4.79
CA LYS A 172 -12.27 7.80 5.75
C LYS A 172 -11.87 6.47 6.39
N LEU A 173 -12.83 5.64 6.76
CA LEU A 173 -12.59 4.29 7.25
C LEU A 173 -11.81 3.46 6.20
N VAL A 174 -12.23 3.47 4.94
CA VAL A 174 -11.52 2.78 3.83
C VAL A 174 -10.07 3.26 3.73
N GLN A 175 -9.82 4.56 3.90
CA GLN A 175 -8.46 5.12 3.80
C GLN A 175 -7.58 4.84 5.02
N THR A 176 -8.17 4.68 6.21
CA THR A 176 -7.42 4.68 7.48
C THR A 176 -7.45 3.37 8.25
N ALA A 177 -8.40 2.48 7.97
CA ALA A 177 -8.53 1.22 8.68
C ALA A 177 -7.44 0.26 8.25
N ASP A 178 -6.64 -0.19 9.21
CA ASP A 178 -5.73 -1.31 8.99
C ASP A 178 -6.46 -2.66 9.06
N ARG A 179 -5.78 -3.72 8.64
CA ARG A 179 -6.33 -5.08 8.59
C ARG A 179 -6.72 -5.60 9.98
N ASP A 180 -5.96 -5.25 11.02
CA ASP A 180 -6.26 -5.66 12.39
C ASP A 180 -7.55 -5.00 12.90
N THR A 181 -7.72 -3.71 12.58
CA THR A 181 -8.93 -2.93 12.84
C THR A 181 -10.14 -3.53 12.14
N ILE A 182 -10.02 -3.88 10.85
CA ILE A 182 -11.11 -4.51 10.10
C ILE A 182 -11.50 -5.84 10.74
N ASN A 183 -10.52 -6.71 11.01
CA ASN A 183 -10.74 -8.03 11.60
C ASN A 183 -11.37 -7.97 13.00
N ALA A 184 -10.96 -7.00 13.81
CA ALA A 184 -11.51 -6.78 15.15
C ALA A 184 -13.00 -6.38 15.14
N GLN A 185 -13.49 -5.79 14.05
CA GLN A 185 -14.83 -5.21 13.94
C GLN A 185 -15.80 -6.00 13.05
N LEU A 186 -15.43 -7.21 12.59
CA LEU A 186 -16.32 -8.08 11.78
C LEU A 186 -17.57 -8.60 12.53
N THR A 187 -17.60 -8.38 13.85
CA THR A 187 -18.73 -8.68 14.72
C THR A 187 -19.06 -7.45 15.57
N GLY A 188 -20.32 -7.29 15.95
CA GLY A 188 -20.77 -6.13 16.73
C GLY A 188 -21.61 -5.14 15.92
N PRO A 189 -21.92 -3.96 16.49
CA PRO A 189 -22.87 -3.02 15.91
C PRO A 189 -22.40 -2.43 14.57
N HIS A 190 -21.09 -2.24 14.40
CA HIS A 190 -20.52 -1.65 13.18
C HIS A 190 -20.13 -2.69 12.12
N ALA A 191 -20.40 -3.98 12.34
CA ALA A 191 -19.92 -5.05 11.45
C ALA A 191 -20.37 -4.88 9.99
N ALA A 192 -21.51 -4.22 9.75
CA ALA A 192 -21.97 -3.91 8.40
C ALA A 192 -21.03 -2.95 7.65
N LEU A 193 -20.35 -2.04 8.35
CA LEU A 193 -19.36 -1.11 7.79
C LEU A 193 -18.03 -1.81 7.48
N PHE A 194 -17.61 -2.75 8.32
CA PHE A 194 -16.29 -3.39 8.20
C PHE A 194 -16.28 -4.62 7.29
N ARG A 195 -17.39 -5.36 7.19
CA ARG A 195 -17.45 -6.57 6.33
C ARG A 195 -17.17 -6.31 4.85
N PRO A 196 -17.65 -5.21 4.23
CA PRO A 196 -17.31 -4.88 2.86
C PRO A 196 -15.82 -4.58 2.66
N LEU A 197 -15.09 -4.27 3.73
CA LEU A 197 -13.66 -3.98 3.68
C LEU A 197 -12.79 -5.24 3.77
N ILE A 198 -13.38 -6.42 3.98
CA ILE A 198 -12.66 -7.69 3.89
C ILE A 198 -12.11 -7.81 2.47
N GLY A 199 -10.79 -7.81 2.33
CA GLY A 199 -10.10 -7.84 1.04
C GLY A 199 -9.97 -6.48 0.34
N HIS A 200 -10.45 -5.37 0.93
CA HIS A 200 -10.27 -4.04 0.37
C HIS A 200 -8.88 -3.46 0.69
N ARG A 201 -8.29 -2.74 -0.28
CA ARG A 201 -6.92 -2.20 -0.25
C ARG A 201 -6.74 -1.16 0.86
N VAL A 202 -6.08 -1.51 1.95
CA VAL A 202 -5.73 -0.57 3.04
C VAL A 202 -4.63 0.40 2.60
N HIS A 203 -4.85 1.72 2.71
CA HIS A 203 -3.87 2.78 2.40
C HIS A 203 -2.85 2.99 3.54
N THR A 204 -1.55 2.98 3.24
CA THR A 204 -0.55 3.66 4.06
C THR A 204 0.13 4.70 3.19
N SER A 205 0.17 5.93 3.72
CA SER A 205 0.63 7.17 3.12
C SER A 205 2.09 7.12 2.68
N SER A 206 2.37 7.64 1.48
CA SER A 206 3.70 7.78 0.88
C SER A 206 4.65 8.65 1.71
N ALA A 207 5.86 8.16 1.97
CA ALA A 207 7.01 8.95 2.38
C ALA A 207 7.89 9.28 1.16
N ASP A 208 8.70 10.33 1.23
CA ASP A 208 9.56 10.83 0.15
C ASP A 208 10.41 9.72 -0.53
N PRO A 209 10.85 9.91 -1.79
CA PRO A 209 11.69 8.92 -2.48
C PRO A 209 12.95 8.58 -1.67
N ILE A 210 13.25 7.28 -1.53
CA ILE A 210 14.46 6.80 -0.87
C ILE A 210 15.67 7.18 -1.73
N GLU A 211 16.63 7.92 -1.17
CA GLU A 211 17.87 8.30 -1.84
C GLU A 211 19.03 7.45 -1.33
N TRP A 212 19.96 7.13 -2.22
CA TRP A 212 21.14 6.31 -1.92
C TRP A 212 22.37 7.18 -1.60
N ASP A 213 23.08 6.87 -0.50
CA ASP A 213 24.35 7.48 -0.11
C ASP A 213 25.46 6.42 -0.02
N GLY A 214 26.65 6.73 -0.53
CA GLY A 214 27.83 5.87 -0.42
C GLY A 214 27.84 4.54 -1.19
N VAL A 215 26.82 4.23 -2.01
CA VAL A 215 26.71 2.93 -2.72
C VAL A 215 27.68 2.74 -3.88
N ASP A 216 28.26 3.80 -4.44
CA ASP A 216 29.03 3.71 -5.70
C ASP A 216 30.25 2.79 -5.60
N ALA A 217 30.98 2.80 -4.46
CA ALA A 217 32.15 1.94 -4.25
C ALA A 217 31.76 0.45 -4.10
N LEU A 218 30.58 0.17 -3.55
CA LEU A 218 30.04 -1.19 -3.46
C LEU A 218 29.65 -1.71 -4.84
N ILE A 219 29.03 -0.86 -5.66
CA ILE A 219 28.68 -1.20 -7.04
C ILE A 219 29.94 -1.56 -7.84
N GLU A 220 31.00 -0.76 -7.74
CA GLU A 220 32.27 -1.06 -8.42
C GLU A 220 32.86 -2.39 -7.95
N SER A 221 32.84 -2.65 -6.64
CA SER A 221 33.34 -3.90 -6.06
C SER A 221 32.50 -5.13 -6.49
N HIS A 222 31.17 -4.98 -6.58
CA HIS A 222 30.25 -6.00 -7.06
C HIS A 222 30.50 -6.35 -8.52
N VAL A 223 30.63 -5.33 -9.38
CA VAL A 223 30.87 -5.54 -10.82
C VAL A 223 32.21 -6.25 -11.05
N ASP A 224 33.28 -5.82 -10.39
CA ASP A 224 34.59 -6.47 -10.48
C ASP A 224 34.55 -7.94 -10.01
N ALA A 225 33.82 -8.22 -8.93
CA ALA A 225 33.65 -9.57 -8.40
C ALA A 225 32.85 -10.46 -9.37
N ARG A 226 31.76 -9.94 -9.93
CA ARG A 226 30.94 -10.63 -10.92
C ARG A 226 31.75 -10.98 -12.18
N ASP A 227 32.43 -10.00 -12.76
CA ASP A 227 33.17 -10.15 -14.03
C ASP A 227 34.38 -11.08 -13.90
N SER A 228 34.91 -11.24 -12.68
CA SER A 228 36.02 -12.16 -12.38
C SER A 228 35.57 -13.58 -12.04
N GLY A 229 34.26 -13.86 -11.97
CA GLY A 229 33.74 -15.15 -11.55
C GLY A 229 33.90 -15.43 -10.05
N ALA A 230 34.05 -14.39 -9.22
CA ALA A 230 34.31 -14.53 -7.79
C ALA A 230 33.16 -15.24 -7.04
N TYR A 231 31.94 -15.21 -7.58
CA TYR A 231 30.78 -15.88 -6.98
C TYR A 231 30.69 -17.39 -7.27
N ASP A 232 31.66 -17.93 -8.01
CA ASP A 232 31.83 -19.38 -8.26
C ASP A 232 32.98 -20.00 -7.46
N ASP A 233 33.85 -19.19 -6.86
CA ASP A 233 35.11 -19.63 -6.26
C ASP A 233 35.32 -19.03 -4.87
N LEU A 234 35.45 -19.89 -3.85
CA LEU A 234 35.72 -19.49 -2.47
C LEU A 234 37.18 -19.11 -2.19
N GLU A 235 38.08 -19.31 -3.16
CA GLU A 235 39.53 -19.04 -3.04
C GLU A 235 39.94 -17.73 -3.75
N THR A 236 39.02 -16.78 -3.90
CA THR A 236 39.27 -15.50 -4.57
C THR A 236 39.57 -14.36 -3.59
N ALA A 237 40.41 -13.40 -4.03
CA ALA A 237 40.72 -12.18 -3.29
C ALA A 237 39.75 -11.02 -3.60
N HIS A 238 38.78 -11.25 -4.50
CA HIS A 238 37.76 -10.28 -4.88
C HIS A 238 36.69 -10.13 -3.79
N TRP A 239 35.99 -8.98 -3.81
CA TRP A 239 34.92 -8.69 -2.86
C TRP A 239 33.82 -9.76 -2.93
N GLY A 240 33.38 -10.28 -1.78
CA GLY A 240 32.41 -11.37 -1.74
C GLY A 240 32.98 -12.77 -2.04
N GLY A 241 34.31 -12.92 -2.12
CA GLY A 241 34.98 -14.19 -2.40
C GLY A 241 34.80 -15.30 -1.36
N THR A 242 34.05 -15.07 -0.29
CA THR A 242 33.63 -16.09 0.68
C THR A 242 32.23 -16.63 0.41
N HIS A 243 31.59 -16.20 -0.67
CA HIS A 243 30.18 -16.45 -0.95
C HIS A 243 30.00 -17.05 -2.35
N ILE A 244 29.39 -18.24 -2.42
CA ILE A 244 28.99 -18.85 -3.69
C ILE A 244 27.57 -18.41 -4.01
N GLU A 245 27.42 -17.41 -4.88
CA GLU A 245 26.13 -16.78 -5.22
C GLU A 245 25.70 -16.99 -6.68
N SER A 246 26.55 -17.59 -7.53
CA SER A 246 26.26 -17.87 -8.95
C SER A 246 24.99 -18.68 -9.18
N TRP A 247 24.57 -19.49 -8.19
CA TRP A 247 23.34 -20.27 -8.21
C TRP A 247 22.08 -19.42 -8.47
N LYS A 248 22.07 -18.13 -8.10
CA LYS A 248 20.91 -17.25 -8.33
C LYS A 248 20.68 -17.01 -9.82
N TRP A 249 21.75 -16.71 -10.57
CA TRP A 249 21.68 -16.52 -12.02
C TRP A 249 21.37 -17.83 -12.74
N GLN A 250 21.99 -18.94 -12.31
CA GLN A 250 21.68 -20.27 -12.84
C GLN A 250 20.20 -20.65 -12.63
N PHE A 251 19.62 -20.32 -11.47
CA PHE A 251 18.21 -20.56 -11.22
C PHE A 251 17.29 -19.63 -12.03
N ALA A 252 17.70 -18.39 -12.26
CA ALA A 252 16.93 -17.46 -13.10
C ALA A 252 16.87 -17.93 -14.56
N GLU A 253 17.99 -18.42 -15.11
CA GLU A 253 18.03 -19.07 -16.43
C GLU A 253 17.11 -20.29 -16.47
N TYR A 254 17.20 -21.18 -15.48
CA TYR A 254 16.29 -22.32 -15.36
C TYR A 254 14.81 -21.91 -15.26
N PHE A 255 14.51 -20.86 -14.50
CA PHE A 255 13.14 -20.37 -14.33
C PHE A 255 12.56 -19.85 -15.67
N GLU A 256 13.36 -19.12 -16.44
CA GLU A 256 12.98 -18.62 -17.76
C GLU A 256 12.85 -19.77 -18.78
N ASP A 257 13.87 -20.62 -18.89
CA ASP A 257 13.94 -21.63 -19.96
C ASP A 257 13.04 -22.85 -19.71
N VAL A 258 12.77 -23.20 -18.45
CA VAL A 258 12.04 -24.42 -18.08
C VAL A 258 10.69 -24.09 -17.46
N ILE A 259 10.66 -23.31 -16.37
CA ILE A 259 9.40 -23.06 -15.64
C ILE A 259 8.44 -22.24 -16.51
N ARG A 260 8.87 -21.12 -17.09
CA ARG A 260 8.00 -20.30 -17.96
C ARG A 260 7.64 -20.97 -19.28
N ALA A 261 8.45 -21.91 -19.75
CA ALA A 261 8.11 -22.71 -20.92
C ALA A 261 7.00 -23.73 -20.62
N GLN A 262 6.88 -24.16 -19.35
CA GLN A 262 5.92 -25.18 -18.92
C GLN A 262 4.61 -24.60 -18.37
N PHE A 263 4.66 -23.44 -17.72
CA PHE A 263 3.51 -22.87 -17.00
C PHE A 263 3.18 -21.45 -17.49
N ASP A 264 1.91 -21.18 -17.75
CA ASP A 264 1.41 -19.80 -17.77
C ASP A 264 1.23 -19.35 -16.33
N LEU A 265 2.20 -18.57 -15.84
CA LEU A 265 2.22 -18.14 -14.44
C LEU A 265 1.03 -17.24 -14.07
N THR A 266 0.36 -16.62 -15.05
CA THR A 266 -0.81 -15.76 -14.83
C THR A 266 -2.14 -16.49 -14.96
N GLU A 267 -2.11 -17.75 -15.37
CA GLU A 267 -3.29 -18.62 -15.53
C GLU A 267 -3.02 -20.04 -14.99
N LEU A 268 -2.37 -20.15 -13.83
CA LEU A 268 -2.09 -21.44 -13.20
C LEU A 268 -3.39 -22.16 -12.87
N THR A 269 -3.47 -23.44 -13.25
CA THR A 269 -4.61 -24.30 -12.95
C THR A 269 -4.40 -25.10 -11.67
N PRO A 270 -5.47 -25.56 -10.99
CA PRO A 270 -5.34 -26.37 -9.78
C PRO A 270 -4.53 -27.66 -9.99
N THR A 271 -4.57 -28.22 -11.19
CA THR A 271 -3.81 -29.42 -11.55
C THR A 271 -2.32 -29.17 -11.77
N GLU A 272 -1.94 -27.93 -12.06
CA GLU A 272 -0.54 -27.53 -12.28
C GLU A 272 0.17 -27.18 -10.98
N ILE A 273 -0.55 -26.81 -9.92
CA ILE A 273 0.04 -26.39 -8.64
C ILE A 273 1.09 -27.38 -8.11
N PRO A 274 0.83 -28.70 -8.05
CA PRO A 274 1.86 -29.64 -7.58
C PRO A 274 3.07 -29.75 -8.52
N GLN A 275 2.85 -29.62 -9.83
CA GLN A 275 3.92 -29.71 -10.83
C GLN A 275 4.80 -28.46 -10.80
N PHE A 276 4.18 -27.29 -10.62
CA PHE A 276 4.85 -26.01 -10.48
C PHE A 276 5.82 -26.00 -9.29
N PHE A 277 5.36 -26.43 -8.10
CA PHE A 277 6.24 -26.51 -6.95
C PHE A 277 7.31 -27.59 -7.09
N ALA A 278 6.99 -28.75 -7.67
CA ALA A 278 7.99 -29.78 -7.95
C ALA A 278 9.10 -29.26 -8.88
N ALA A 279 8.77 -28.50 -9.92
CA ALA A 279 9.75 -27.90 -10.82
C ALA A 279 10.71 -26.91 -10.12
N ILE A 280 10.27 -26.26 -9.03
CA ILE A 280 11.12 -25.37 -8.22
C ILE A 280 11.97 -26.17 -7.23
N GLU A 281 11.40 -27.19 -6.59
CA GLU A 281 12.07 -27.96 -5.53
C GLU A 281 13.09 -28.96 -6.06
N GLU A 282 12.84 -29.51 -7.25
CA GLU A 282 13.60 -30.56 -7.91
C GLU A 282 13.98 -30.11 -9.33
N PRO A 283 14.88 -29.11 -9.49
CA PRO A 283 15.35 -28.70 -10.79
C PRO A 283 16.05 -29.87 -11.51
N ASP A 284 15.92 -29.90 -12.84
CA ASP A 284 16.49 -30.95 -13.68
C ASP A 284 17.99 -31.15 -13.45
N ALA A 285 18.49 -32.37 -13.64
CA ALA A 285 19.87 -32.75 -13.34
C ALA A 285 20.95 -31.94 -14.10
N GLU A 286 20.60 -31.28 -15.21
CA GLU A 286 21.48 -30.34 -15.92
C GLU A 286 21.78 -29.08 -15.08
N PHE A 287 20.92 -28.78 -14.10
CA PHE A 287 21.00 -27.69 -13.14
C PHE A 287 21.28 -28.18 -11.70
N ASP A 288 21.89 -29.36 -11.52
CA ASP A 288 22.20 -29.96 -10.20
C ASP A 288 23.01 -29.03 -9.25
N ALA A 289 23.75 -28.05 -9.81
CA ALA A 289 24.46 -27.02 -9.05
C ALA A 289 23.53 -26.12 -8.20
N VAL A 290 22.23 -26.08 -8.53
CA VAL A 290 21.20 -25.29 -7.86
C VAL A 290 20.48 -26.07 -6.75
N SER A 291 21.02 -27.22 -6.30
CA SER A 291 20.38 -28.05 -5.27
C SER A 291 19.88 -27.26 -4.04
N ASN A 292 18.66 -27.62 -3.61
CA ASN A 292 17.98 -27.03 -2.44
C ASN A 292 17.62 -25.54 -2.59
N VAL A 293 17.17 -25.13 -3.79
CA VAL A 293 16.67 -23.78 -4.11
C VAL A 293 15.79 -23.19 -3.01
N PRO A 294 14.79 -23.90 -2.45
CA PRO A 294 13.93 -23.32 -1.43
C PRO A 294 14.70 -22.92 -0.17
N ALA A 295 15.69 -23.72 0.27
CA ALA A 295 16.49 -23.34 1.43
C ALA A 295 17.36 -22.11 1.14
N LYS A 296 17.87 -21.97 -0.09
CA LYS A 296 18.67 -20.81 -0.51
C LYS A 296 17.83 -19.55 -0.62
N MET A 297 16.67 -19.61 -1.31
CA MET A 297 15.69 -18.51 -1.39
C MET A 297 15.24 -18.04 -0.01
N MET A 298 14.95 -19.00 0.88
CA MET A 298 14.45 -18.70 2.21
C MET A 298 15.55 -18.26 3.18
N GLY A 299 16.83 -18.34 2.83
CA GLY A 299 17.95 -17.93 3.69
C GLY A 299 18.25 -18.91 4.84
N GLY A 300 18.11 -20.21 4.60
CA GLY A 300 18.56 -21.27 5.49
C GLY A 300 17.51 -22.35 5.81
N GLN A 301 17.96 -23.43 6.46
CA GLN A 301 17.15 -24.61 6.78
C GLN A 301 15.93 -24.32 7.67
N PHE A 302 16.00 -23.32 8.54
CA PHE A 302 14.89 -22.98 9.43
C PHE A 302 13.71 -22.33 8.68
N LEU A 303 14.01 -21.46 7.71
CA LEU A 303 13.00 -20.77 6.91
C LEU A 303 12.49 -21.62 5.74
N ARG A 304 13.23 -22.66 5.34
CA ARG A 304 12.74 -23.72 4.45
C ARG A 304 11.46 -24.37 4.96
N LEU A 305 11.27 -24.46 6.27
CA LEU A 305 10.06 -25.05 6.83
C LEU A 305 8.81 -24.20 6.50
N THR A 306 8.92 -22.86 6.45
CA THR A 306 7.81 -22.00 5.99
C THR A 306 7.44 -22.32 4.54
N TRP A 307 8.44 -22.51 3.69
CA TRP A 307 8.22 -22.93 2.31
C TRP A 307 7.49 -24.27 2.23
N GLN A 308 7.91 -25.27 3.01
CA GLN A 308 7.23 -26.57 3.05
C GLN A 308 5.77 -26.46 3.50
N ASP A 309 5.47 -25.60 4.48
CA ASP A 309 4.10 -25.35 4.93
C ASP A 309 3.26 -24.67 3.82
N ILE A 310 3.85 -23.73 3.06
CA ILE A 310 3.21 -23.12 1.88
C ILE A 310 2.89 -24.19 0.84
N VAL A 311 3.87 -24.99 0.44
CA VAL A 311 3.71 -26.05 -0.58
C VAL A 311 2.63 -27.05 -0.15
N ALA A 312 2.68 -27.52 1.10
CA ALA A 312 1.67 -28.42 1.64
C ALA A 312 0.26 -27.80 1.59
N HIS A 313 0.14 -26.53 1.98
CA HIS A 313 -1.15 -25.83 1.93
C HIS A 313 -1.68 -25.68 0.50
N CYS A 314 -0.82 -25.35 -0.47
CA CYS A 314 -1.17 -25.26 -1.89
C CYS A 314 -1.62 -26.60 -2.47
N HIS A 315 -1.00 -27.71 -2.07
CA HIS A 315 -1.42 -29.05 -2.50
C HIS A 315 -2.78 -29.44 -1.91
N GLU A 316 -3.05 -29.05 -0.67
CA GLU A 316 -4.34 -29.33 -0.01
C GLU A 316 -5.48 -28.45 -0.53
N ASN A 317 -5.16 -27.24 -1.03
CA ASN A 317 -6.12 -26.21 -1.42
C ASN A 317 -5.82 -25.70 -2.84
N SER A 318 -5.63 -26.61 -3.80
CA SER A 318 -5.10 -26.25 -5.12
C SER A 318 -6.02 -25.35 -5.96
N GLU A 319 -7.33 -25.35 -5.71
CA GLU A 319 -8.26 -24.43 -6.38
C GLU A 319 -7.97 -22.97 -6.02
N ASP A 320 -7.96 -22.66 -4.72
CA ASP A 320 -7.69 -21.32 -4.22
C ASP A 320 -6.21 -20.92 -4.46
N ALA A 321 -5.28 -21.87 -4.31
CA ALA A 321 -3.86 -21.62 -4.53
C ALA A 321 -3.54 -21.24 -5.98
N ALA A 322 -4.25 -21.83 -6.96
CA ALA A 322 -4.11 -21.49 -8.37
C ALA A 322 -4.48 -20.03 -8.65
N ALA A 323 -5.60 -19.56 -8.10
CA ALA A 323 -6.01 -18.16 -8.24
C ALA A 323 -4.99 -17.22 -7.58
N VAL A 324 -4.66 -17.45 -6.31
CA VAL A 324 -3.74 -16.60 -5.54
C VAL A 324 -2.35 -16.52 -6.16
N LEU A 325 -1.81 -17.64 -6.67
CA LEU A 325 -0.51 -17.64 -7.34
C LEU A 325 -0.56 -17.00 -8.73
N SER A 326 -1.66 -17.18 -9.47
CA SER A 326 -1.86 -16.50 -10.75
C SER A 326 -1.89 -14.99 -10.59
N ASP A 327 -2.65 -14.51 -9.61
CA ASP A 327 -2.73 -13.10 -9.27
C ASP A 327 -1.39 -12.57 -8.74
N LEU A 328 -0.62 -13.38 -7.99
CA LEU A 328 0.73 -13.02 -7.58
C LEU A 328 1.60 -12.64 -8.77
N TYR A 329 1.56 -13.41 -9.86
CA TYR A 329 2.38 -13.19 -11.06
C TYR A 329 1.79 -12.18 -12.04
N ASN A 330 0.53 -11.77 -11.91
CA ASN A 330 -0.10 -10.86 -12.85
C ASN A 330 0.41 -9.41 -12.67
N GLU A 331 1.27 -8.92 -13.57
CA GLU A 331 1.84 -7.56 -13.53
C GLU A 331 0.86 -6.44 -13.92
N ASP A 332 -0.35 -6.77 -14.38
CA ASP A 332 -1.42 -5.79 -14.58
C ASP A 332 -2.11 -5.42 -13.25
N LEU A 333 -1.93 -6.24 -12.21
CA LEU A 333 -2.41 -5.97 -10.86
C LEU A 333 -1.34 -5.21 -10.03
N PRO A 334 -1.75 -4.27 -9.15
CA PRO A 334 -0.80 -3.58 -8.27
C PRO A 334 -0.11 -4.56 -7.31
N ILE A 335 1.22 -4.46 -7.21
CA ILE A 335 2.06 -5.33 -6.37
C ILE A 335 1.59 -5.44 -4.92
N VAL A 336 1.08 -4.35 -4.35
CA VAL A 336 0.59 -4.33 -2.97
C VAL A 336 -0.57 -5.30 -2.80
N ASP A 337 -1.47 -5.37 -3.76
CA ASP A 337 -2.67 -6.20 -3.69
C ASP A 337 -2.33 -7.67 -3.82
N ARG A 338 -1.50 -7.99 -4.81
CA ARG A 338 -1.00 -9.35 -5.07
C ARG A 338 -0.32 -9.95 -3.84
N LEU A 339 0.51 -9.15 -3.17
CA LEU A 339 1.19 -9.56 -1.94
C LEU A 339 0.23 -9.66 -0.76
N ASN A 340 -0.74 -8.74 -0.64
CA ASN A 340 -1.75 -8.81 0.40
C ASN A 340 -2.61 -10.07 0.25
N GLU A 341 -3.04 -10.40 -0.97
CA GLU A 341 -3.79 -11.61 -1.27
C GLU A 341 -2.98 -12.88 -0.96
N PHE A 342 -1.71 -12.92 -1.36
CA PHE A 342 -0.79 -13.98 -0.94
C PHE A 342 -0.74 -14.09 0.59
N TYR A 343 -0.63 -12.97 1.31
CA TYR A 343 -0.62 -12.98 2.76
C TYR A 343 -1.95 -13.41 3.38
N GLU A 344 -3.10 -12.97 2.87
CA GLU A 344 -4.44 -13.46 3.26
C GLU A 344 -4.57 -14.97 3.10
N PHE A 345 -3.98 -15.55 2.07
CA PHE A 345 -4.06 -16.98 1.86
C PHE A 345 -3.15 -17.78 2.80
N PHE A 346 -2.01 -17.23 3.23
CA PHE A 346 -1.00 -17.97 4.02
C PHE A 346 -0.81 -17.51 5.47
N HIS A 347 -1.45 -16.42 5.93
CA HIS A 347 -1.13 -15.83 7.25
C HIS A 347 -1.33 -16.82 8.42
N HIS A 348 -2.29 -17.75 8.32
CA HIS A 348 -2.56 -18.79 9.31
C HIS A 348 -1.37 -19.72 9.56
N LEU A 349 -0.42 -19.81 8.62
CA LEU A 349 0.82 -20.57 8.77
C LEU A 349 1.78 -19.90 9.75
N THR A 350 1.68 -18.59 9.94
CA THR A 350 2.57 -17.78 10.79
C THR A 350 1.99 -17.41 12.16
N THR A 351 0.72 -17.71 12.41
CA THR A 351 0.02 -17.38 13.66
C THR A 351 -0.15 -18.57 14.62
N ARG A 352 0.39 -19.75 14.29
CA ARG A 352 0.25 -20.94 15.14
C ARG A 352 1.11 -20.82 16.40
N ALA A 353 0.54 -21.19 17.55
CA ALA A 353 1.20 -21.07 18.86
C ALA A 353 2.49 -21.91 18.99
N ASP A 354 2.69 -22.89 18.12
CA ASP A 354 3.85 -23.77 18.03
C ASP A 354 4.89 -23.33 16.98
N ASN A 355 4.61 -22.29 16.19
CA ASN A 355 5.47 -21.86 15.10
C ASN A 355 6.21 -20.56 15.47
N ALA A 356 7.54 -20.64 15.62
CA ALA A 356 8.39 -19.46 15.89
C ALA A 356 8.68 -18.63 14.61
N ARG A 357 7.86 -18.76 13.56
CA ARG A 357 8.11 -18.18 12.23
C ARG A 357 7.20 -16.97 12.03
N GLY A 358 7.80 -15.80 11.87
CA GLY A 358 7.07 -14.54 11.73
C GLY A 358 6.50 -14.31 10.31
N PRO A 359 5.53 -13.39 10.18
CA PRO A 359 4.93 -13.00 8.90
C PRO A 359 5.92 -12.61 7.80
N GLY A 360 7.07 -12.04 8.15
CA GLY A 360 8.11 -11.67 7.17
C GLY A 360 8.69 -12.84 6.37
N SER A 361 8.54 -14.09 6.85
CA SER A 361 8.92 -15.27 6.06
C SER A 361 7.99 -15.52 4.87
N LEU A 362 6.71 -15.16 4.96
CA LEU A 362 5.79 -15.22 3.83
C LEU A 362 6.12 -14.15 2.78
N LEU A 363 6.48 -12.94 3.22
CA LEU A 363 6.90 -11.86 2.33
C LEU A 363 8.15 -12.26 1.54
N ARG A 364 9.12 -12.87 2.22
CA ARG A 364 10.31 -13.44 1.56
C ARG A 364 9.95 -14.48 0.51
N ALA A 365 9.05 -15.41 0.81
CA ALA A 365 8.66 -16.46 -0.14
C ALA A 365 8.02 -15.86 -1.40
N ALA A 366 7.01 -14.98 -1.22
CA ALA A 366 6.33 -14.32 -2.34
C ALA A 366 7.30 -13.49 -3.20
N THR A 367 8.16 -12.72 -2.56
CA THR A 367 9.08 -11.82 -3.27
C THR A 367 10.26 -12.56 -3.89
N ALA A 368 10.65 -13.74 -3.37
CA ALA A 368 11.59 -14.64 -4.05
C ALA A 368 11.01 -15.19 -5.34
N LEU A 369 9.77 -15.70 -5.30
CA LEU A 369 9.04 -16.14 -6.48
C LEU A 369 8.96 -15.03 -7.54
N LEU A 370 8.58 -13.82 -7.11
CA LEU A 370 8.50 -12.65 -8.00
C LEU A 370 9.84 -12.22 -8.58
N MET A 371 10.93 -12.27 -7.82
CA MET A 371 12.26 -11.88 -8.29
C MET A 371 12.74 -12.78 -9.43
N TYR A 372 12.54 -14.09 -9.35
CA TYR A 372 12.94 -14.98 -10.44
C TYR A 372 11.99 -14.92 -11.64
N ALA A 373 10.69 -14.68 -11.42
CA ALA A 373 9.77 -14.47 -12.51
C ALA A 373 10.03 -13.12 -13.23
N TYR A 374 10.36 -12.06 -12.50
CA TYR A 374 10.52 -10.71 -13.05
C TYR A 374 11.78 -10.04 -12.47
N PRO A 375 12.98 -10.50 -12.87
CA PRO A 375 14.24 -10.06 -12.30
C PRO A 375 14.57 -8.59 -12.56
N ASP A 376 13.87 -7.91 -13.47
CA ASP A 376 14.05 -6.48 -13.72
C ASP A 376 13.19 -5.58 -12.79
N ARG A 377 12.30 -6.19 -11.99
CA ARG A 377 11.26 -5.46 -11.25
C ARG A 377 11.20 -5.79 -9.77
N HIS A 378 11.43 -7.04 -9.38
CA HIS A 378 11.18 -7.50 -8.01
C HIS A 378 12.47 -8.01 -7.37
N ILE A 379 12.54 -7.91 -6.05
CA ILE A 379 13.71 -8.33 -5.26
C ILE A 379 13.25 -9.20 -4.10
N THR A 380 14.03 -10.20 -3.73
CA THR A 380 13.69 -11.02 -2.55
C THR A 380 13.80 -10.20 -1.26
N PHE A 381 12.71 -10.07 -0.51
CA PHE A 381 12.71 -9.29 0.72
C PHE A 381 13.35 -10.07 1.88
N GLN A 382 14.57 -9.68 2.25
CA GLN A 382 15.30 -10.26 3.37
C GLN A 382 15.46 -9.25 4.52
N TYR A 383 14.39 -9.07 5.30
CA TYR A 383 14.28 -8.06 6.38
C TYR A 383 15.61 -7.64 7.00
N ARG A 384 16.27 -8.52 7.78
CA ARG A 384 17.47 -8.15 8.54
C ARG A 384 18.62 -7.62 7.67
N ARG A 385 18.84 -8.24 6.51
CA ARG A 385 19.92 -7.83 5.60
C ARG A 385 19.59 -6.51 4.91
N MET A 386 18.34 -6.37 4.47
CA MET A 386 17.88 -5.14 3.83
C MET A 386 17.83 -3.98 4.83
N ASP A 387 17.39 -4.22 6.06
CA ASP A 387 17.35 -3.22 7.12
C ASP A 387 18.74 -2.65 7.41
N HIS A 388 19.73 -3.52 7.62
CA HIS A 388 21.12 -3.10 7.78
C HIS A 388 21.66 -2.32 6.58
N PHE A 389 21.38 -2.79 5.36
CA PHE A 389 21.86 -2.15 4.14
C PHE A 389 21.23 -0.76 3.94
N PHE A 390 19.90 -0.65 4.07
CA PHE A 390 19.19 0.61 3.90
C PHE A 390 19.58 1.62 4.98
N ALA A 391 19.71 1.18 6.24
CA ALA A 391 20.18 2.05 7.32
C ALA A 391 21.62 2.56 7.12
N ALA A 392 22.46 1.80 6.41
CA ALA A 392 23.85 2.18 6.16
C ALA A 392 24.03 3.06 4.91
N TYR A 393 23.19 2.86 3.88
CA TYR A 393 23.45 3.40 2.53
C TYR A 393 22.27 4.18 1.94
N SER A 394 21.24 4.50 2.71
CA SER A 394 20.09 5.27 2.22
C SER A 394 19.59 6.29 3.24
N THR A 395 18.67 7.15 2.81
CA THR A 395 17.96 8.10 3.68
C THR A 395 16.91 7.45 4.59
N LEU A 396 16.70 6.14 4.49
CA LEU A 396 15.68 5.41 5.25
C LEU A 396 16.21 4.99 6.63
N ASP A 397 15.54 5.43 7.70
CA ASP A 397 15.93 5.23 9.11
C ASP A 397 15.70 3.79 9.65
N GLY A 398 15.41 2.84 8.76
CA GLY A 398 15.20 1.43 9.08
C GLY A 398 13.89 0.89 8.51
N LEU A 399 13.80 -0.44 8.38
CA LEU A 399 12.63 -1.15 7.87
C LEU A 399 11.80 -1.71 9.03
N ASP A 400 10.48 -1.77 8.82
CA ASP A 400 9.54 -2.45 9.69
C ASP A 400 9.68 -3.97 9.59
N THR A 401 9.63 -4.63 10.75
CA THR A 401 9.57 -6.09 10.85
C THR A 401 8.20 -6.60 10.41
N GLY A 402 8.13 -7.70 9.65
CA GLY A 402 6.88 -8.42 9.38
C GLY A 402 6.54 -8.51 7.89
N PHE A 403 5.25 -8.75 7.59
CA PHE A 403 4.72 -8.72 6.22
C PHE A 403 4.14 -7.34 5.95
N ASN A 404 4.82 -6.55 5.11
CA ASN A 404 4.35 -5.23 4.69
C ASN A 404 4.57 -5.06 3.18
N ALA A 405 3.50 -5.20 2.40
CA ALA A 405 3.54 -5.12 0.95
C ALA A 405 3.85 -3.72 0.41
N ARG A 406 3.52 -2.67 1.17
CA ARG A 406 3.78 -1.28 0.79
C ARG A 406 5.24 -0.90 1.01
N GLN A 407 5.79 -1.25 2.16
CA GLN A 407 7.23 -1.15 2.40
C GLN A 407 8.01 -1.95 1.33
N TYR A 408 7.54 -3.15 0.99
CA TYR A 408 8.15 -3.90 -0.10
C TYR A 408 8.14 -3.13 -1.42
N HIS A 409 7.02 -2.50 -1.79
CA HIS A 409 6.92 -1.73 -3.02
C HIS A 409 7.94 -0.57 -3.04
N GLU A 410 8.05 0.19 -1.95
CA GLU A 410 9.01 1.29 -1.80
C GLU A 410 10.46 0.80 -1.91
N VAL A 411 10.79 -0.27 -1.19
CA VAL A 411 12.09 -0.94 -1.26
C VAL A 411 12.41 -1.44 -2.66
N ALA A 412 11.46 -2.08 -3.34
CA ALA A 412 11.65 -2.57 -4.70
C ALA A 412 11.87 -1.43 -5.70
N VAL A 413 11.17 -0.30 -5.54
CA VAL A 413 11.38 0.90 -6.37
C VAL A 413 12.78 1.47 -6.16
N ALA A 414 13.21 1.62 -4.91
CA ALA A 414 14.56 2.09 -4.59
C ALA A 414 15.64 1.14 -5.16
N CYS A 415 15.45 -0.16 -5.01
CA CYS A 415 16.38 -1.16 -5.53
C CYS A 415 16.46 -1.17 -7.08
N ARG A 416 15.40 -0.78 -7.80
CA ARG A 416 15.47 -0.59 -9.26
C ARG A 416 16.38 0.58 -9.65
N GLU A 417 16.46 1.61 -8.83
CA GLU A 417 17.45 2.67 -9.06
C GLU A 417 18.87 2.13 -8.89
N LEU A 418 19.10 1.35 -7.84
CA LEU A 418 20.39 0.69 -7.62
C LEU A 418 20.76 -0.26 -8.77
N MET A 419 19.79 -1.04 -9.26
CA MET A 419 19.95 -1.89 -10.44
C MET A 419 20.40 -1.10 -11.66
N ARG A 420 19.77 0.06 -11.94
CA ARG A 420 20.19 0.93 -13.06
C ARG A 420 21.60 1.47 -12.90
N LYS A 421 22.05 1.73 -11.66
CA LYS A 421 23.44 2.16 -11.40
C LYS A 421 24.44 1.03 -11.65
N ILE A 422 24.10 -0.22 -11.27
CA ILE A 422 24.91 -1.41 -11.61
C ILE A 422 24.92 -1.63 -13.13
N ASP A 423 23.76 -1.55 -13.77
CA ASP A 423 23.58 -1.75 -15.22
C ASP A 423 24.40 -0.75 -16.03
N ALA A 424 24.49 0.50 -15.60
CA ALA A 424 25.32 1.52 -16.25
C ALA A 424 26.83 1.16 -16.27
N ARG A 425 27.27 0.21 -15.45
CA ARG A 425 28.65 -0.29 -15.39
C ARG A 425 28.81 -1.67 -16.04
N ALA A 426 27.88 -2.61 -15.79
CA ALA A 426 27.95 -4.00 -16.25
C ALA A 426 27.27 -4.24 -17.62
N GLY A 427 26.22 -3.49 -17.95
CA GLY A 427 25.49 -3.54 -19.23
C GLY A 427 24.39 -4.60 -19.35
N ASP A 428 24.15 -5.39 -18.30
CA ASP A 428 23.13 -6.45 -18.24
C ASP A 428 22.69 -6.77 -16.78
N ALA A 429 22.54 -5.74 -15.94
CA ALA A 429 22.24 -5.97 -14.52
C ALA A 429 20.75 -6.21 -14.25
N SER A 430 20.48 -7.03 -13.23
CA SER A 430 19.13 -7.34 -12.75
C SER A 430 18.98 -7.16 -11.24
N MET A 431 17.79 -7.37 -10.68
CA MET A 431 17.57 -7.38 -9.24
C MET A 431 18.28 -8.55 -8.54
N ILE A 432 18.76 -9.55 -9.28
CA ILE A 432 19.66 -10.59 -8.76
C ILE A 432 21.02 -9.99 -8.38
N ASP A 433 21.54 -9.07 -9.19
CA ASP A 433 22.75 -8.32 -8.88
C ASP A 433 22.55 -7.47 -7.62
N VAL A 434 21.43 -6.74 -7.54
CA VAL A 434 21.09 -5.94 -6.37
C VAL A 434 20.97 -6.80 -5.12
N GLN A 435 20.28 -7.94 -5.21
CA GLN A 435 20.13 -8.85 -4.07
C GLN A 435 21.47 -9.43 -3.63
N THR A 436 22.37 -9.73 -4.56
CA THR A 436 23.71 -10.24 -4.23
C THR A 436 24.58 -9.14 -3.61
N LEU A 437 24.52 -7.92 -4.12
CA LEU A 437 25.20 -6.76 -3.55
C LEU A 437 24.76 -6.54 -2.10
N ILE A 438 23.45 -6.49 -1.83
CA ILE A 438 22.90 -6.32 -0.47
C ILE A 438 23.32 -7.47 0.44
N TYR A 439 23.26 -8.71 -0.07
CA TYR A 439 23.58 -9.90 0.72
C TYR A 439 25.05 -9.93 1.17
N ILE A 440 25.97 -9.57 0.29
CA ILE A 440 27.41 -9.59 0.57
C ILE A 440 27.83 -8.36 1.37
N ALA A 441 27.23 -7.19 1.12
CA ALA A 441 27.54 -5.97 1.87
C ALA A 441 27.26 -6.08 3.38
N ASP A 442 26.31 -6.93 3.78
CA ASP A 442 26.02 -7.21 5.19
C ASP A 442 27.04 -8.17 5.84
N ASP A 443 27.81 -8.91 5.04
CA ASP A 443 28.80 -9.90 5.49
C ASP A 443 30.27 -9.46 5.25
N ALA A 444 30.50 -8.36 4.54
CA ALA A 444 31.82 -7.79 4.18
C ALA A 444 32.26 -6.68 5.14
#